data_AF-A0A1F3WBR5-F1
#
_entry.id   AF-A0A1F3WBR5-F1
#
_cell.length_a   1.000
_cell.length_b   1.000
_cell.length_c   1.000
_cell.angle_alpha   90.00
_cell.angle_beta   90.00
_cell.angle_gamma   90.00
#
_symmetry.space_group_name_H-M   'P 1'
#
loop_
_entity.id
_entity.type
_entity.pdbx_description
1 polymer ?
#
loop_
_entity_poly.entity_id
_entity_poly.type
_entity_poly.pdbx_seq_one_letter_code
_entity_poly.pdbx_strand_id
1 'polypeptide(L)'
;MLKFIYRPLARVELGKDKVQGMDYAYTINGWLKAMNGSLLDPSNDMGSDGVTGYLAGNTDVHTLVARDVLSYNLGYFDGDYTAISSFAVENPFSGSTFESAGPGLYNGNIRHTVSSIYGMGIETFGAAYQYDQLNRLKEMNAFEYNTSTSLWSGMSNQEYHNEYTYDRNGNIKSLVRNGEGTSLLMDDFAYHYFGLDGLENTDPTTGVPLSVSPSNRLNYVVDTGADDGTSLEGDIKAGQSTDNYEYDELGQLVVDVSEGIQSMIWRKGDKKLKKIERDNANGADVPDVEFIYNPFGIRVVKIEKPRTAGVPSSPDEWNYTYYAYDANGQCMATYDVTMSTGQNEAILAEQHIYGSSRIGMLKQKDLIYDDGPIPPPSSSMANMYSNWAGERRYEINNYLGNVNAVLTDRKIPTSTGVPTLFEAVVVHATDYFTFGMVMPDRDLPFDPDGEEYRYAYNGMEQDNEVSGNGNSYTTGSVSKYHLSKIQEIID
;
A
#
# COMPACT_ATOMS: atom_id res chain seq x y z
N MET A 1 -32.44 -10.01 -25.74
CA MET A 1 -32.00 -11.01 -24.74
C MET A 1 -30.48 -11.11 -24.83
N LEU A 2 -29.76 -10.14 -24.25
CA LEU A 2 -28.29 -10.14 -24.20
C LEU A 2 -27.86 -10.98 -23.00
N LYS A 3 -27.35 -12.18 -23.29
CA LYS A 3 -26.83 -13.13 -22.31
C LYS A 3 -25.39 -12.71 -22.00
N PHE A 4 -25.18 -11.92 -20.94
CA PHE A 4 -23.85 -11.71 -20.38
C PHE A 4 -23.39 -13.04 -19.76
N ILE A 5 -22.56 -13.79 -20.49
CA ILE A 5 -22.01 -15.09 -20.05
C ILE A 5 -20.89 -14.89 -19.01
N TYR A 6 -20.36 -13.67 -18.87
CA TYR A 6 -19.52 -13.26 -17.75
C TYR A 6 -20.32 -12.33 -16.84
N ARG A 7 -20.77 -12.86 -15.71
CA ARG A 7 -21.27 -12.03 -14.60
C ARG A 7 -20.05 -11.54 -13.82
N PRO A 8 -20.06 -10.29 -13.33
CA PRO A 8 -19.06 -9.82 -12.38
C PRO A 8 -18.93 -10.81 -11.21
N LEU A 9 -17.72 -10.99 -10.70
CA LEU A 9 -17.42 -11.90 -9.59
C LEU A 9 -18.30 -11.52 -8.40
N ALA A 10 -19.12 -12.45 -7.92
CA ALA A 10 -20.09 -12.18 -6.85
C ALA A 10 -19.51 -12.42 -5.46
N ARG A 11 -18.72 -13.49 -5.28
CA ARG A 11 -18.12 -13.86 -4.00
C ARG A 11 -16.78 -14.58 -4.20
N VAL A 12 -15.84 -14.35 -3.29
CA VAL A 12 -14.64 -15.17 -3.08
C VAL A 12 -14.65 -15.70 -1.64
N GLU A 13 -14.33 -16.98 -1.44
CA GLU A 13 -14.06 -17.54 -0.13
C GLU A 13 -12.55 -17.84 -0.04
N LEU A 14 -11.85 -17.20 0.90
CA LEU A 14 -10.40 -17.31 1.03
C LEU A 14 -9.99 -18.36 2.06
N GLY A 15 -8.99 -19.15 1.67
CA GLY A 15 -8.39 -20.19 2.50
C GLY A 15 -9.22 -21.47 2.61
N LYS A 16 -8.53 -22.58 2.89
CA LYS A 16 -9.16 -23.90 3.05
C LYS A 16 -10.25 -23.90 4.13
N ASP A 17 -10.01 -23.15 5.20
CA ASP A 17 -10.92 -23.05 6.34
C ASP A 17 -11.86 -21.83 6.23
N LYS A 18 -11.96 -21.19 5.06
CA LYS A 18 -12.85 -20.04 4.80
C LYS A 18 -12.67 -18.93 5.84
N VAL A 19 -11.46 -18.40 5.89
CA VAL A 19 -11.06 -17.37 6.86
C VAL A 19 -11.55 -15.97 6.50
N GLN A 20 -12.04 -15.77 5.28
CA GLN A 20 -12.64 -14.51 4.83
C GLN A 20 -13.57 -14.75 3.65
N GLY A 21 -14.74 -14.12 3.64
CA GLY A 21 -15.56 -13.93 2.45
C GLY A 21 -15.33 -12.55 1.84
N MET A 22 -15.46 -12.45 0.52
CA MET A 22 -15.43 -11.18 -0.19
C MET A 22 -16.59 -11.17 -1.18
N ASP A 23 -17.70 -10.55 -0.81
CA ASP A 23 -18.86 -10.35 -1.66
C ASP A 23 -18.78 -9.03 -2.40
N TYR A 24 -19.19 -8.98 -3.66
CA TYR A 24 -19.08 -7.77 -4.47
C TYR A 24 -20.42 -7.35 -5.05
N ALA A 25 -20.73 -6.06 -4.89
CA ALA A 25 -21.85 -5.42 -5.56
C ALA A 25 -21.36 -4.56 -6.72
N TYR A 26 -22.19 -4.42 -7.76
CA TYR A 26 -21.90 -3.60 -8.93
C TYR A 26 -23.13 -2.76 -9.29
N THR A 27 -22.91 -1.58 -9.85
CA THR A 27 -23.96 -0.75 -10.42
C THR A 27 -24.48 -1.35 -11.72
N ILE A 28 -25.62 -0.84 -12.23
CA ILE A 28 -26.16 -1.26 -13.53
C ILE A 28 -25.21 -0.97 -14.70
N ASN A 29 -24.30 -0.01 -14.52
CA ASN A 29 -23.27 0.35 -15.50
C ASN A 29 -22.06 -0.60 -15.46
N GLY A 30 -22.02 -1.54 -14.50
CA GLY A 30 -20.91 -2.46 -14.30
C GLY A 30 -19.76 -1.88 -13.48
N TRP A 31 -19.93 -0.72 -12.85
CA TRP A 31 -18.94 -0.17 -11.92
C TRP A 31 -19.01 -0.91 -10.59
N LEU A 32 -17.85 -1.20 -9.99
CA LEU A 32 -17.78 -1.79 -8.67
C LEU A 32 -18.44 -0.85 -7.66
N LYS A 33 -19.34 -1.37 -6.83
CA LYS A 33 -20.07 -0.57 -5.85
C LYS A 33 -19.59 -0.82 -4.44
N ALA A 34 -19.35 -2.08 -4.09
CA ALA A 34 -18.96 -2.43 -2.73
C ALA A 34 -18.23 -3.77 -2.66
N MET A 35 -17.44 -3.95 -1.60
CA MET A 35 -17.05 -5.25 -1.08
C MET A 35 -17.64 -5.44 0.33
N ASN A 36 -18.32 -6.57 0.55
CA ASN A 36 -18.99 -7.00 1.79
C ASN A 36 -20.14 -6.07 2.23
N GLY A 37 -19.83 -4.86 2.66
CA GLY A 37 -20.79 -3.91 3.23
C GLY A 37 -20.14 -2.56 3.53
N SER A 38 -20.81 -1.74 4.34
CA SER A 38 -20.28 -0.45 4.85
C SER A 38 -19.70 -0.54 6.27
N LEU A 39 -19.91 -1.66 6.96
CA LEU A 39 -19.54 -1.89 8.35
C LEU A 39 -19.03 -3.31 8.49
N LEU A 40 -18.13 -3.56 9.45
CA LEU A 40 -17.72 -4.91 9.85
C LEU A 40 -18.73 -5.56 10.80
N ASP A 41 -20.01 -5.43 10.44
CA ASP A 41 -21.15 -6.01 11.12
C ASP A 41 -21.75 -7.09 10.22
N PRO A 42 -21.83 -8.36 10.67
CA PRO A 42 -22.43 -9.45 9.89
C PRO A 42 -23.87 -9.19 9.42
N SER A 43 -24.62 -8.30 10.08
CA SER A 43 -25.96 -7.91 9.66
C SER A 43 -26.00 -6.89 8.51
N ASN A 44 -24.88 -6.23 8.25
CA ASN A 44 -24.65 -5.29 7.15
C ASN A 44 -23.69 -5.86 6.09
N ASP A 45 -23.33 -7.14 6.19
CA ASP A 45 -22.57 -7.89 5.20
C ASP A 45 -23.51 -8.61 4.21
N MET A 46 -23.26 -8.40 2.92
CA MET A 46 -23.94 -9.07 1.80
C MET A 46 -23.87 -10.60 1.89
N GLY A 47 -22.75 -11.15 2.38
CA GLY A 47 -22.53 -12.58 2.59
C GLY A 47 -23.16 -13.12 3.87
N SER A 48 -23.41 -12.23 4.83
CA SER A 48 -23.83 -12.53 6.20
C SER A 48 -22.91 -13.58 6.85
N ASP A 49 -21.60 -13.37 6.72
CA ASP A 49 -20.55 -14.27 7.20
C ASP A 49 -20.56 -14.36 8.73
N GLY A 50 -20.61 -15.60 9.24
CA GLY A 50 -20.79 -15.86 10.67
C GLY A 50 -22.23 -15.74 11.18
N VAL A 51 -23.23 -15.57 10.30
CA VAL A 51 -24.65 -15.50 10.69
C VAL A 51 -25.41 -16.78 10.32
N THR A 52 -26.13 -17.35 11.31
CA THR A 52 -27.03 -18.49 11.07
C THR A 52 -28.42 -18.03 10.70
N GLY A 53 -29.00 -18.65 9.68
CA GLY A 53 -30.41 -18.52 9.33
C GLY A 53 -30.77 -17.33 8.46
N TYR A 54 -29.79 -16.57 7.95
CA TYR A 54 -30.06 -15.43 7.07
C TYR A 54 -30.73 -15.85 5.75
N LEU A 55 -30.42 -17.07 5.27
CA LEU A 55 -31.08 -17.69 4.14
C LEU A 55 -32.00 -18.83 4.59
N ALA A 56 -33.31 -18.63 4.51
CA ALA A 56 -34.31 -19.61 4.97
C ALA A 56 -34.20 -21.00 4.29
N GLY A 57 -33.72 -21.05 3.04
CA GLY A 57 -33.53 -22.31 2.30
C GLY A 57 -32.23 -23.06 2.62
N ASN A 58 -31.29 -22.42 3.32
CA ASN A 58 -30.04 -23.02 3.79
C ASN A 58 -29.55 -22.24 5.01
N THR A 59 -30.00 -22.62 6.20
CA THR A 59 -29.74 -21.86 7.43
C THR A 59 -28.27 -21.84 7.84
N ASP A 60 -27.48 -22.79 7.34
CA ASP A 60 -26.08 -22.95 7.74
C ASP A 60 -25.11 -22.31 6.74
N VAL A 61 -25.63 -21.67 5.69
CA VAL A 61 -24.81 -20.99 4.69
C VAL A 61 -23.96 -19.90 5.35
N HIS A 62 -22.67 -19.91 5.06
CA HIS A 62 -21.65 -18.98 5.57
C HIS A 62 -21.49 -18.86 7.10
N THR A 63 -22.22 -19.64 7.90
CA THR A 63 -22.10 -19.66 9.37
C THR A 63 -20.70 -19.93 9.89
N LEU A 64 -19.92 -20.71 9.13
CA LEU A 64 -18.56 -21.05 9.47
C LEU A 64 -17.53 -20.17 8.74
N VAL A 65 -17.93 -19.20 7.93
CA VAL A 65 -17.00 -18.22 7.39
C VAL A 65 -16.69 -17.22 8.50
N ALA A 66 -15.43 -16.82 8.65
CA ALA A 66 -15.09 -15.83 9.67
C ALA A 66 -15.69 -14.46 9.30
N ARG A 67 -15.94 -13.62 10.31
CA ARG A 67 -16.42 -12.24 10.09
C ARG A 67 -15.43 -11.45 9.25
N ASP A 68 -15.97 -10.50 8.50
CA ASP A 68 -15.19 -9.66 7.62
C ASP A 68 -14.17 -8.80 8.35
N VAL A 69 -13.01 -8.67 7.73
CA VAL A 69 -11.91 -7.81 8.20
C VAL A 69 -11.81 -6.49 7.45
N LEU A 70 -12.36 -6.47 6.23
CA LEU A 70 -12.37 -5.32 5.34
C LEU A 70 -13.74 -5.24 4.67
N SER A 71 -14.26 -4.04 4.58
CA SER A 71 -15.40 -3.71 3.73
C SER A 71 -15.19 -2.34 3.08
N TYR A 72 -15.78 -2.12 1.91
CA TYR A 72 -15.81 -0.78 1.33
C TYR A 72 -17.02 -0.53 0.44
N ASN A 73 -17.40 0.74 0.29
CA ASN A 73 -18.39 1.23 -0.67
C ASN A 73 -17.83 2.41 -1.47
N LEU A 74 -18.24 2.49 -2.73
CA LEU A 74 -17.83 3.50 -3.69
C LEU A 74 -19.04 4.31 -4.15
N GLY A 75 -19.02 5.61 -3.92
CA GLY A 75 -20.01 6.54 -4.40
C GLY A 75 -19.56 7.23 -5.67
N TYR A 76 -20.46 7.33 -6.66
CA TYR A 76 -20.25 8.03 -7.92
C TYR A 76 -21.16 9.26 -8.02
N PHE A 77 -22.46 9.07 -7.88
CA PHE A 77 -23.48 10.13 -7.92
C PHE A 77 -24.73 9.70 -7.15
N ASP A 78 -25.62 10.65 -6.83
CA ASP A 78 -26.84 10.33 -6.08
C ASP A 78 -27.74 9.38 -6.89
N GLY A 79 -28.08 8.23 -6.31
CA GLY A 79 -28.86 7.20 -7.01
C GLY A 79 -28.05 6.34 -7.99
N ASP A 80 -26.72 6.30 -7.87
CA ASP A 80 -25.86 5.38 -8.61
C ASP A 80 -26.12 3.89 -8.32
N TYR A 81 -26.73 3.61 -7.16
CA TYR A 81 -27.10 2.29 -6.71
C TYR A 81 -28.49 2.29 -6.07
N THR A 82 -29.21 1.20 -6.31
CA THR A 82 -30.44 0.88 -5.59
C THR A 82 -30.46 -0.63 -5.42
N ALA A 83 -30.54 -1.07 -4.16
CA ALA A 83 -30.59 -2.50 -3.86
C ALA A 83 -31.83 -3.16 -4.48
N ILE A 84 -31.66 -4.38 -4.98
CA ILE A 84 -32.75 -5.19 -5.52
C ILE A 84 -33.64 -5.73 -4.38
N SER A 85 -33.05 -5.97 -3.22
CA SER A 85 -33.72 -6.42 -2.00
C SER A 85 -33.80 -5.27 -0.98
N SER A 86 -34.41 -5.55 0.18
CA SER A 86 -34.45 -4.62 1.31
C SER A 86 -33.10 -4.48 2.04
N PHE A 87 -32.08 -5.23 1.63
CA PHE A 87 -30.74 -5.15 2.22
C PHE A 87 -29.97 -3.99 1.58
N ALA A 88 -29.57 -3.01 2.39
CA ALA A 88 -28.77 -1.88 1.94
C ALA A 88 -27.29 -2.16 2.22
N VAL A 89 -26.50 -2.26 1.16
CA VAL A 89 -25.03 -2.42 1.25
C VAL A 89 -24.37 -1.13 1.77
N GLU A 90 -25.02 0.00 1.49
CA GLU A 90 -24.60 1.33 1.90
C GLU A 90 -25.32 1.78 3.17
N ASN A 91 -24.56 2.27 4.14
CA ASN A 91 -25.14 3.01 5.26
C ASN A 91 -25.82 4.28 4.76
N PRO A 92 -26.99 4.65 5.31
CA PRO A 92 -27.63 5.89 4.95
C PRO A 92 -26.77 7.06 5.41
N PHE A 93 -26.33 7.88 4.45
CA PHE A 93 -25.65 9.15 4.71
C PHE A 93 -26.53 10.35 4.32
N SER A 94 -27.79 10.13 3.93
CA SER A 94 -28.67 11.21 3.47
C SER A 94 -28.96 12.24 4.56
N GLY A 95 -28.86 13.52 4.20
CA GLY A 95 -28.98 14.66 5.10
C GLY A 95 -27.73 14.94 5.95
N SER A 96 -26.64 14.19 5.77
CA SER A 96 -25.37 14.42 6.47
C SER A 96 -24.47 15.42 5.74
N THR A 97 -23.46 15.93 6.45
CA THR A 97 -22.39 16.71 5.83
C THR A 97 -21.56 15.87 4.84
N PHE A 98 -21.50 14.55 5.02
CA PHE A 98 -20.80 13.64 4.11
C PHE A 98 -21.47 13.54 2.74
N GLU A 99 -22.82 13.47 2.68
CA GLU A 99 -23.57 13.46 1.42
C GLU A 99 -23.28 14.67 0.53
N SER A 100 -23.07 15.82 1.17
CA SER A 100 -22.90 17.11 0.50
C SER A 100 -21.42 17.49 0.30
N ALA A 101 -20.47 16.66 0.72
CA ALA A 101 -19.04 16.96 0.75
C ALA A 101 -18.35 16.94 -0.63
N GLY A 102 -19.00 16.38 -1.67
CA GLY A 102 -18.46 16.36 -3.02
C GLY A 102 -19.59 16.32 -4.06
N PRO A 103 -19.37 16.77 -5.31
CA PRO A 103 -20.39 16.74 -6.35
C PRO A 103 -20.64 15.31 -6.88
N GLY A 104 -21.81 15.09 -7.50
CA GLY A 104 -22.08 13.87 -8.26
C GLY A 104 -21.20 13.78 -9.53
N LEU A 105 -20.54 12.64 -9.73
CA LEU A 105 -19.65 12.33 -10.84
C LEU A 105 -20.22 11.22 -11.72
N TYR A 106 -20.59 11.56 -12.95
CA TYR A 106 -21.25 10.64 -13.89
C TYR A 106 -20.28 10.00 -14.90
N ASN A 107 -18.99 10.30 -14.77
CA ASN A 107 -17.92 9.84 -15.66
C ASN A 107 -17.20 8.57 -15.16
N GLY A 108 -17.65 8.00 -14.03
CA GLY A 108 -17.03 6.83 -13.39
C GLY A 108 -15.95 7.18 -12.37
N ASN A 109 -15.68 8.47 -12.11
CA ASN A 109 -14.85 8.86 -10.99
C ASN A 109 -15.61 8.69 -9.66
N ILE A 110 -14.86 8.29 -8.63
CA ILE A 110 -15.39 8.05 -7.30
C ILE A 110 -15.47 9.40 -6.57
N ARG A 111 -16.66 9.82 -6.16
CA ARG A 111 -16.84 11.06 -5.38
C ARG A 111 -16.66 10.85 -3.88
N HIS A 112 -16.87 9.64 -3.39
CA HIS A 112 -16.61 9.28 -2.01
C HIS A 112 -16.38 7.79 -1.84
N THR A 113 -15.68 7.41 -0.78
CA THR A 113 -15.50 6.03 -0.34
C THR A 113 -15.90 5.91 1.11
N VAL A 114 -16.43 4.75 1.48
CA VAL A 114 -16.52 4.30 2.87
C VAL A 114 -15.66 3.05 2.96
N SER A 115 -14.72 2.98 3.90
CA SER A 115 -13.93 1.79 4.20
C SER A 115 -14.10 1.43 5.67
N SER A 116 -14.22 0.14 5.96
CA SER A 116 -14.10 -0.35 7.33
C SER A 116 -13.01 -1.38 7.44
N ILE A 117 -12.04 -1.15 8.32
CA ILE A 117 -10.84 -1.98 8.49
C ILE A 117 -10.75 -2.43 9.94
N TYR A 118 -10.66 -3.74 10.15
CA TYR A 118 -10.67 -4.34 11.48
C TYR A 118 -9.51 -3.84 12.34
N GLY A 119 -9.82 -3.48 13.59
CA GLY A 119 -8.85 -3.10 14.60
C GLY A 119 -8.44 -1.62 14.59
N MET A 120 -8.87 -0.83 13.61
CA MET A 120 -8.61 0.62 13.56
C MET A 120 -9.32 1.36 14.68
N GLY A 121 -8.70 2.43 15.21
CA GLY A 121 -9.32 3.29 16.22
C GLY A 121 -10.65 3.89 15.73
N ILE A 122 -10.67 4.37 14.49
CA ILE A 122 -11.88 4.68 13.73
C ILE A 122 -12.08 3.56 12.71
N GLU A 123 -12.89 2.57 13.09
CA GLU A 123 -13.11 1.36 12.29
C GLU A 123 -13.74 1.69 10.94
N THR A 124 -14.73 2.58 10.89
CA THR A 124 -15.44 2.98 9.66
C THR A 124 -15.12 4.42 9.28
N PHE A 125 -14.40 4.56 8.17
CA PHE A 125 -13.85 5.80 7.66
C PHE A 125 -14.51 6.19 6.34
N GLY A 126 -14.91 7.45 6.22
CA GLY A 126 -15.46 8.04 5.00
C GLY A 126 -14.48 9.04 4.41
N ALA A 127 -14.29 9.01 3.09
CA ALA A 127 -13.51 10.01 2.37
C ALA A 127 -14.34 10.58 1.24
N ALA A 128 -14.47 11.91 1.16
CA ALA A 128 -15.13 12.60 0.07
C ALA A 128 -14.10 13.35 -0.77
N TYR A 129 -14.22 13.25 -2.10
CA TYR A 129 -13.25 13.76 -3.05
C TYR A 129 -13.84 14.88 -3.91
N GLN A 130 -13.02 15.88 -4.21
CA GLN A 130 -13.31 16.89 -5.22
C GLN A 130 -12.25 16.85 -6.32
N TYR A 131 -12.65 17.23 -7.53
CA TYR A 131 -11.79 17.23 -8.71
C TYR A 131 -11.87 18.56 -9.44
N ASP A 132 -10.80 18.89 -10.16
CA ASP A 132 -10.86 20.00 -11.13
C ASP A 132 -11.55 19.59 -12.45
N GLN A 133 -11.63 20.53 -13.39
CA GLN A 133 -12.26 20.28 -14.70
C GLN A 133 -11.53 19.25 -15.58
N LEU A 134 -10.26 18.96 -15.28
CA LEU A 134 -9.46 17.95 -15.97
C LEU A 134 -9.51 16.59 -15.25
N ASN A 135 -10.34 16.46 -14.21
CA ASN A 135 -10.47 15.29 -13.36
C ASN A 135 -9.22 14.98 -12.53
N ARG A 136 -8.41 15.99 -12.19
CA ARG A 136 -7.32 15.86 -11.22
C ARG A 136 -7.87 16.05 -9.80
N LEU A 137 -7.41 15.23 -8.86
CA LEU A 137 -7.86 15.29 -7.47
C LEU A 137 -7.49 16.63 -6.85
N LYS A 138 -8.45 17.35 -6.29
CA LYS A 138 -8.24 18.68 -5.71
C LYS A 138 -8.29 18.68 -4.20
N GLU A 139 -9.14 17.84 -3.64
CA GLU A 139 -9.42 17.85 -2.21
C GLU A 139 -9.90 16.46 -1.77
N MET A 140 -9.53 16.06 -0.56
CA MET A 140 -10.11 14.96 0.17
C MET A 140 -10.50 15.44 1.57
N ASN A 141 -11.75 15.22 1.96
CA ASN A 141 -12.22 15.43 3.34
C ASN A 141 -12.58 14.10 3.98
N ALA A 142 -12.13 13.90 5.21
CA ALA A 142 -12.41 12.70 5.98
C ALA A 142 -13.63 12.85 6.90
N PHE A 143 -14.30 11.73 7.12
CA PHE A 143 -15.50 11.60 7.92
C PHE A 143 -15.42 10.32 8.75
N GLU A 144 -16.01 10.34 9.92
CA GLU A 144 -16.19 9.17 10.77
C GLU A 144 -17.66 8.78 10.84
N TYR A 145 -17.92 7.48 10.96
CA TYR A 145 -19.26 6.97 11.21
C TYR A 145 -19.42 6.59 12.68
N ASN A 146 -20.35 7.24 13.36
CA ASN A 146 -20.68 6.88 14.74
C ASN A 146 -21.72 5.76 14.75
N THR A 147 -21.29 4.55 15.12
CA THR A 147 -22.14 3.36 15.17
C THR A 147 -23.27 3.45 16.20
N SER A 148 -23.12 4.27 17.25
CA SER A 148 -24.13 4.42 18.30
C SER A 148 -25.28 5.34 17.90
N THR A 149 -24.99 6.39 17.11
CA THR A 149 -26.00 7.34 16.63
C THR A 149 -26.44 7.07 15.19
N SER A 150 -25.70 6.23 14.47
CA SER A 150 -25.86 5.98 13.03
C SER A 150 -25.76 7.26 12.19
N LEU A 151 -24.83 8.15 12.57
CA LEU A 151 -24.61 9.44 11.91
C LEU A 151 -23.16 9.58 11.46
N TRP A 152 -23.00 10.31 10.35
CA TRP A 152 -21.71 10.77 9.86
C TRP A 152 -21.36 12.12 10.46
N SER A 153 -20.12 12.27 10.92
CA SER A 153 -19.51 13.54 11.28
C SER A 153 -18.25 13.76 10.44
N GLY A 154 -17.97 15.02 10.10
CA GLY A 154 -16.64 15.37 9.60
C GLY A 154 -15.61 15.14 10.71
N MET A 155 -14.40 14.73 10.33
CA MET A 155 -13.33 14.54 11.29
C MET A 155 -13.03 15.84 12.06
N SER A 156 -12.74 15.71 13.35
CA SER A 156 -12.38 16.85 14.19
C SER A 156 -11.18 17.58 13.59
N ASN A 157 -11.17 18.91 13.62
CA ASN A 157 -10.09 19.75 13.10
C ASN A 157 -9.62 19.42 11.66
N GLN A 158 -10.43 18.76 10.83
CA GLN A 158 -10.04 18.31 9.50
C GLN A 158 -8.85 17.32 9.50
N GLU A 159 -8.78 16.41 10.48
CA GLU A 159 -7.84 15.29 10.42
C GLU A 159 -7.97 14.52 9.10
N TYR A 160 -6.86 14.02 8.58
CA TYR A 160 -6.75 13.31 7.29
C TYR A 160 -7.19 14.12 6.05
N HIS A 161 -7.36 15.43 6.17
CA HIS A 161 -7.65 16.31 5.03
C HIS A 161 -6.46 16.39 4.06
N ASN A 162 -6.76 16.45 2.77
CA ASN A 162 -5.76 16.70 1.73
C ASN A 162 -6.25 17.80 0.78
N GLU A 163 -5.40 18.76 0.43
CA GLU A 163 -5.64 19.73 -0.62
C GLU A 163 -4.47 19.81 -1.60
N TYR A 164 -4.77 19.74 -2.90
CA TYR A 164 -3.79 19.78 -3.98
C TYR A 164 -3.99 20.99 -4.88
N THR A 165 -2.90 21.62 -5.32
CA THR A 165 -2.96 22.57 -6.45
C THR A 165 -2.04 22.13 -7.57
N TYR A 166 -2.37 22.52 -8.81
CA TYR A 166 -1.61 22.14 -9.98
C TYR A 166 -1.28 23.35 -10.85
N ASP A 167 -0.18 23.25 -11.58
CA ASP A 167 0.08 24.12 -12.71
C ASP A 167 -0.75 23.72 -13.95
N ARG A 168 -0.57 24.44 -15.05
CA ARG A 168 -1.28 24.18 -16.31
C ARG A 168 -0.79 22.93 -17.04
N ASN A 169 0.39 22.42 -16.70
CA ASN A 169 1.01 21.27 -17.33
C ASN A 169 0.78 19.96 -16.55
N GLY A 170 0.20 20.03 -15.35
CA GLY A 170 -0.10 18.85 -14.54
C GLY A 170 0.78 18.69 -13.31
N ASN A 171 1.83 19.50 -13.15
CA ASN A 171 2.70 19.41 -11.99
C ASN A 171 1.96 19.88 -10.73
N ILE A 172 2.15 19.19 -9.61
CA ILE A 172 1.62 19.62 -8.31
C ILE A 172 2.39 20.86 -7.85
N LYS A 173 1.67 21.86 -7.37
CA LYS A 173 2.23 23.14 -6.90
C LYS A 173 2.23 23.25 -5.39
N SER A 174 1.19 22.71 -4.77
CA SER A 174 1.11 22.64 -3.31
C SER A 174 0.34 21.40 -2.88
N LEU A 175 0.71 20.90 -1.70
CA LEU A 175 -0.03 19.91 -0.95
C LEU A 175 -0.22 20.47 0.46
N VAL A 176 -1.45 20.43 0.96
CA VAL A 176 -1.70 20.42 2.40
C VAL A 176 -2.17 19.03 2.76
N ARG A 177 -1.54 18.40 3.74
CA ARG A 177 -1.96 17.10 4.26
C ARG A 177 -2.01 17.14 5.77
N ASN A 178 -3.16 16.75 6.30
CA ASN A 178 -3.35 16.67 7.74
C ASN A 178 -3.19 15.23 8.25
N GLY A 179 -2.49 15.09 9.37
CA GLY A 179 -2.45 13.87 10.18
C GLY A 179 -3.64 13.82 11.14
N GLU A 180 -3.36 13.37 12.37
CA GLU A 180 -4.33 13.23 13.47
C GLU A 180 -3.84 13.96 14.74
N GLY A 181 -4.77 14.40 15.59
CA GLY A 181 -4.46 14.79 16.96
C GLY A 181 -3.50 15.99 17.07
N THR A 182 -2.35 15.79 17.73
CA THR A 182 -1.36 16.86 17.97
C THR A 182 -0.46 17.16 16.78
N SER A 183 -0.38 16.22 15.82
CA SER A 183 0.40 16.34 14.58
C SER A 183 -0.56 16.60 13.41
N LEU A 184 -1.46 17.57 13.62
CA LEU A 184 -2.57 17.84 12.69
C LEU A 184 -2.08 18.36 11.34
N LEU A 185 -1.26 19.41 11.29
CA LEU A 185 -0.68 19.90 10.03
C LEU A 185 0.65 19.18 9.82
N MET A 186 0.56 18.03 9.15
CA MET A 186 1.70 17.16 8.85
C MET A 186 2.50 17.77 7.70
N ASP A 187 1.86 18.01 6.55
CA ASP A 187 2.50 18.59 5.39
C ASP A 187 1.84 19.92 4.98
N ASP A 188 2.65 20.96 4.73
CA ASP A 188 2.27 22.17 3.98
C ASP A 188 3.35 22.45 2.93
N PHE A 189 3.30 21.67 1.86
CA PHE A 189 4.30 21.63 0.81
C PHE A 189 4.06 22.68 -0.27
N ALA A 190 5.13 23.37 -0.65
CA ALA A 190 5.25 24.12 -1.89
C ALA A 190 6.33 23.49 -2.79
N TYR A 191 5.91 23.05 -3.97
CA TYR A 191 6.79 22.40 -4.94
C TYR A 191 7.37 23.42 -5.92
N HIS A 192 8.68 23.35 -6.13
CA HIS A 192 9.41 24.28 -6.99
C HIS A 192 10.16 23.54 -8.10
N TYR A 193 10.02 23.96 -9.35
CA TYR A 193 10.50 23.22 -10.52
C TYR A 193 11.56 23.98 -11.32
N PHE A 194 12.50 23.25 -11.92
CA PHE A 194 13.53 23.83 -12.79
C PHE A 194 12.93 24.61 -13.97
N GLY A 195 13.40 25.85 -14.19
CA GLY A 195 12.86 26.72 -15.24
C GLY A 195 11.52 27.37 -14.91
N LEU A 196 11.00 27.15 -13.71
CA LEU A 196 9.84 27.81 -13.12
C LEU A 196 10.27 28.53 -11.83
N ASP A 197 9.39 29.35 -11.24
CA ASP A 197 9.60 29.99 -9.93
C ASP A 197 10.90 30.80 -9.78
N GLY A 198 11.46 31.31 -10.89
CA GLY A 198 12.72 32.04 -10.90
C GLY A 198 13.98 31.16 -10.87
N LEU A 199 13.82 29.84 -10.96
CA LEU A 199 14.90 28.87 -11.01
C LEU A 199 15.42 28.70 -12.43
N GLU A 200 16.75 28.67 -12.58
CA GLU A 200 17.37 28.37 -13.86
C GLU A 200 17.20 26.90 -14.21
N ASN A 201 16.95 26.60 -15.48
CA ASN A 201 17.00 25.23 -15.97
C ASN A 201 18.37 25.00 -16.61
N THR A 202 19.22 24.18 -15.99
CA THR A 202 20.55 23.86 -16.50
C THR A 202 20.60 22.48 -17.16
N ASP A 203 21.52 22.34 -18.10
CA ASP A 203 21.88 21.06 -18.70
C ASP A 203 22.60 20.20 -17.64
N PRO A 204 22.11 18.98 -17.33
CA PRO A 204 22.70 18.09 -16.32
C PRO A 204 24.19 17.79 -16.46
N THR A 205 24.72 17.84 -17.67
CA THR A 205 26.09 17.38 -17.96
C THR A 205 27.07 18.55 -18.02
N THR A 206 26.63 19.65 -18.61
CA THR A 206 27.47 20.82 -18.85
C THR A 206 27.27 21.92 -17.81
N GLY A 207 26.18 21.88 -17.04
CA GLY A 207 25.79 22.93 -16.10
C GLY A 207 25.42 24.26 -16.77
N VAL A 208 25.34 24.28 -18.11
CA VAL A 208 25.02 25.50 -18.87
C VAL A 208 23.52 25.74 -18.82
N PRO A 209 23.06 26.98 -18.58
CA PRO A 209 21.64 27.32 -18.66
C PRO A 209 21.06 26.95 -20.03
N LEU A 210 20.03 26.10 -20.02
CA LEU A 210 19.21 25.83 -21.19
C LEU A 210 18.37 27.08 -21.45
N SER A 211 18.28 27.51 -22.72
CA SER A 211 17.54 28.70 -23.12
C SER A 211 16.07 28.62 -22.69
N VAL A 212 15.75 29.17 -21.51
CA VAL A 212 14.43 29.32 -20.85
C VAL A 212 13.41 28.28 -21.32
N SER A 213 13.66 27.01 -21.03
CA SER A 213 12.65 25.96 -21.19
C SER A 213 12.17 25.58 -19.79
N PRO A 214 10.89 25.82 -19.45
CA PRO A 214 10.27 25.18 -18.30
C PRO A 214 10.50 23.68 -18.34
N SER A 215 10.69 23.08 -17.17
CA SER A 215 10.81 21.64 -16.99
C SER A 215 9.82 21.14 -15.95
N ASN A 216 9.43 19.87 -16.06
CA ASN A 216 8.65 19.18 -15.01
C ASN A 216 9.57 18.51 -13.97
N ARG A 217 10.88 18.77 -14.02
CA ARG A 217 11.82 18.30 -12.99
C ARG A 217 11.67 19.14 -11.74
N LEU A 218 11.38 18.50 -10.62
CA LEU A 218 11.30 19.16 -9.31
C LEU A 218 12.72 19.59 -8.88
N ASN A 219 12.87 20.77 -8.29
CA ASN A 219 14.14 21.27 -7.77
C ASN A 219 14.24 21.06 -6.26
N TYR A 220 13.19 21.40 -5.52
CA TYR A 220 13.05 21.22 -4.08
C TYR A 220 11.59 21.38 -3.65
N VAL A 221 11.27 20.91 -2.44
CA VAL A 221 9.99 21.12 -1.75
C VAL A 221 10.25 21.97 -0.51
N VAL A 222 9.47 23.03 -0.32
CA VAL A 222 9.42 23.72 0.97
C VAL A 222 8.28 23.13 1.76
N ASP A 223 8.57 22.61 2.95
CA ASP A 223 7.55 22.28 3.92
C ASP A 223 7.48 23.35 5.02
N THR A 224 6.28 23.84 5.28
CA THR A 224 5.98 24.76 6.39
C THR A 224 5.06 24.16 7.44
N GLY A 225 4.74 22.86 7.29
CA GLY A 225 4.11 22.02 8.29
C GLY A 225 4.96 21.89 9.55
N ALA A 226 4.37 21.31 10.59
CA ALA A 226 5.11 21.09 11.84
C ALA A 226 6.01 19.86 11.68
N ASP A 227 7.34 20.07 11.68
CA ASP A 227 8.30 18.98 11.89
C ASP A 227 8.04 18.36 13.27
N ASP A 228 7.34 17.24 13.30
CA ASP A 228 7.26 16.43 14.49
C ASP A 228 8.63 15.74 14.68
N GLY A 229 9.47 16.34 15.54
CA GLY A 229 10.76 15.77 15.95
C GLY A 229 10.67 14.42 16.70
N THR A 230 9.46 13.87 16.85
CA THR A 230 9.12 12.59 17.46
C THR A 230 8.34 11.65 16.54
N SER A 231 7.82 12.10 15.38
CA SER A 231 7.05 11.22 14.50
C SER A 231 7.99 10.33 13.70
N LEU A 232 7.68 9.05 13.77
CA LEU A 232 8.12 8.03 12.82
C LEU A 232 7.39 8.18 11.46
N GLU A 233 6.59 9.23 11.31
CA GLU A 233 5.87 9.58 10.09
C GLU A 233 6.90 10.08 9.09
N GLY A 234 7.34 9.18 8.22
CA GLY A 234 8.35 9.49 7.23
C GLY A 234 7.78 10.37 6.11
N ASP A 235 7.57 11.64 6.40
CA ASP A 235 7.32 12.70 5.42
C ASP A 235 8.64 13.39 5.00
N ILE A 236 8.54 14.40 4.14
CA ILE A 236 9.67 15.26 3.76
C ILE A 236 9.85 16.28 4.89
N LYS A 237 11.01 16.26 5.56
CA LYS A 237 11.29 17.19 6.67
C LYS A 237 11.52 18.62 6.18
N ALA A 238 11.17 19.60 7.01
CA ALA A 238 11.37 20.99 6.67
C ALA A 238 12.85 21.33 6.45
N GLY A 239 13.09 22.31 5.57
CA GLY A 239 14.42 22.87 5.36
C GLY A 239 15.21 22.34 4.16
N GLN A 240 14.56 21.71 3.16
CA GLN A 240 15.23 21.49 1.88
C GLN A 240 15.71 22.83 1.30
N SER A 241 16.95 22.83 0.81
CA SER A 241 17.51 23.96 0.06
C SER A 241 17.17 23.86 -1.41
N THR A 242 17.28 24.98 -2.13
CA THR A 242 17.31 24.97 -3.60
C THR A 242 18.40 24.01 -4.09
N ASP A 243 18.12 23.36 -5.23
CA ASP A 243 18.91 22.30 -5.84
C ASP A 243 19.03 21.03 -4.98
N ASN A 244 17.96 20.68 -4.24
CA ASN A 244 17.90 19.42 -3.47
C ASN A 244 17.93 18.19 -4.39
N TYR A 245 17.24 18.27 -5.52
CA TYR A 245 17.10 17.18 -6.49
C TYR A 245 17.95 17.45 -7.73
N GLU A 246 18.76 16.47 -8.11
CA GLU A 246 19.49 16.48 -9.39
C GLU A 246 19.03 15.35 -10.30
N TYR A 247 19.18 15.55 -11.62
CA TYR A 247 18.72 14.60 -12.63
C TYR A 247 19.78 14.37 -13.68
N ASP A 248 19.81 13.18 -14.28
CA ASP A 248 20.62 12.91 -15.47
C ASP A 248 20.02 13.51 -16.76
N GLU A 249 20.73 13.35 -17.88
CA GLU A 249 20.29 13.81 -19.21
C GLU A 249 18.97 13.16 -19.68
N LEU A 250 18.59 12.02 -19.10
CA LEU A 250 17.34 11.31 -19.40
C LEU A 250 16.19 11.72 -18.48
N GLY A 251 16.44 12.64 -17.54
CA GLY A 251 15.48 13.14 -16.56
C GLY A 251 15.26 12.17 -15.39
N GLN A 252 16.19 11.26 -15.12
CA GLN A 252 16.12 10.33 -13.98
C GLN A 252 16.74 10.99 -12.75
N LEU A 253 16.11 10.86 -11.58
CA LEU A 253 16.63 11.40 -10.32
C LEU A 253 17.97 10.74 -9.97
N VAL A 254 19.02 11.52 -9.75
CA VAL A 254 20.36 11.03 -9.39
C VAL A 254 20.83 11.44 -8.00
N VAL A 255 20.25 12.49 -7.42
CA VAL A 255 20.58 12.99 -6.07
C VAL A 255 19.30 13.43 -5.35
N ASP A 256 19.22 13.15 -4.05
CA ASP A 256 18.30 13.79 -3.11
C ASP A 256 19.10 14.14 -1.85
N VAL A 257 19.46 15.41 -1.71
CA VAL A 257 20.35 15.88 -0.65
C VAL A 257 19.72 15.70 0.73
N SER A 258 18.44 16.03 0.88
CA SER A 258 17.72 15.99 2.15
C SER A 258 17.62 14.57 2.74
N GLU A 259 17.38 13.58 1.88
CA GLU A 259 17.31 12.15 2.26
C GLU A 259 18.70 11.48 2.28
N GLY A 260 19.77 12.27 2.15
CA GLY A 260 21.15 11.81 2.17
C GLY A 260 21.52 10.88 1.01
N ILE A 261 20.84 11.00 -0.13
CA ILE A 261 21.10 10.20 -1.33
C ILE A 261 22.10 10.94 -2.19
N GLN A 262 23.36 10.52 -2.11
CA GLN A 262 24.45 11.09 -2.88
C GLN A 262 24.41 10.68 -4.36
N SER A 263 23.91 9.48 -4.65
CA SER A 263 23.94 8.92 -6.00
C SER A 263 22.87 7.84 -6.16
N MET A 264 22.00 8.02 -7.16
CA MET A 264 21.15 6.98 -7.73
C MET A 264 21.67 6.60 -9.11
N ILE A 265 22.08 5.35 -9.26
CA ILE A 265 22.65 4.84 -10.52
C ILE A 265 21.57 4.05 -11.26
N TRP A 266 21.21 4.48 -12.47
CA TRP A 266 20.23 3.81 -13.31
C TRP A 266 20.88 2.92 -14.37
N ARG A 267 20.19 1.84 -14.76
CA ARG A 267 20.57 1.01 -15.89
C ARG A 267 20.21 1.72 -17.19
N LYS A 268 21.22 1.97 -18.04
CA LYS A 268 21.06 2.71 -19.31
C LYS A 268 20.02 2.13 -20.28
N GLY A 269 19.78 0.82 -20.25
CA GLY A 269 18.92 0.14 -21.23
C GLY A 269 17.43 0.23 -20.90
N ASP A 270 17.06 -0.12 -19.66
CA ASP A 270 15.67 -0.27 -19.22
C ASP A 270 15.25 0.74 -18.14
N LYS A 271 16.12 1.70 -17.83
CA LYS A 271 15.86 2.79 -16.88
C LYS A 271 15.43 2.27 -15.50
N LYS A 272 15.97 1.12 -15.07
CA LYS A 272 15.75 0.58 -13.73
C LYS A 272 16.84 1.01 -12.77
N LEU A 273 16.45 1.36 -11.54
CA LEU A 273 17.37 1.78 -10.49
C LEU A 273 18.30 0.62 -10.16
N LYS A 274 19.61 0.82 -10.24
CA LYS A 274 20.61 -0.19 -9.97
C LYS A 274 21.15 -0.09 -8.55
N LYS A 275 21.41 1.13 -8.09
CA LYS A 275 22.09 1.37 -6.82
C LYS A 275 21.71 2.73 -6.26
N ILE A 276 21.58 2.79 -4.94
CA ILE A 276 21.51 4.01 -4.13
C ILE A 276 22.75 4.02 -3.23
N GLU A 277 23.47 5.13 -3.22
CA GLU A 277 24.59 5.38 -2.31
C GLU A 277 24.26 6.58 -1.41
N ARG A 278 24.49 6.41 -0.11
CA ARG A 278 24.26 7.45 0.90
C ARG A 278 25.47 8.33 1.12
N ASP A 279 25.22 9.59 1.43
CA ASP A 279 26.24 10.49 1.97
C ASP A 279 26.48 10.24 3.47
N ASN A 280 27.48 10.95 4.02
CA ASN A 280 27.82 10.88 5.44
C ASN A 280 27.18 12.00 6.28
N ALA A 281 26.49 12.95 5.65
CA ALA A 281 25.95 14.13 6.33
C ALA A 281 24.53 13.86 6.84
N ASN A 282 23.67 13.34 5.97
CA ASN A 282 22.26 13.09 6.21
C ASN A 282 21.94 11.58 6.15
N GLY A 283 22.76 10.76 5.48
CA GLY A 283 22.54 9.32 5.29
C GLY A 283 23.52 8.39 6.03
N ALA A 284 24.21 8.87 7.07
CA ALA A 284 25.36 8.17 7.66
C ALA A 284 25.08 6.75 8.19
N ASP A 285 23.88 6.52 8.73
CA ASP A 285 23.44 5.24 9.30
C ASP A 285 22.28 4.61 8.51
N VAL A 286 22.00 5.13 7.31
CA VAL A 286 21.00 4.58 6.39
C VAL A 286 21.71 3.64 5.41
N PRO A 287 21.19 2.44 5.11
CA PRO A 287 21.89 1.52 4.22
C PRO A 287 22.03 2.04 2.79
N ASP A 288 23.12 1.61 2.12
CA ASP A 288 23.16 1.63 0.66
C ASP A 288 22.33 0.46 0.13
N VAL A 289 21.71 0.63 -1.04
CA VAL A 289 20.85 -0.38 -1.63
C VAL A 289 21.31 -0.69 -3.05
N GLU A 290 21.40 -1.97 -3.41
CA GLU A 290 21.74 -2.41 -4.76
C GLU A 290 20.76 -3.45 -5.27
N PHE A 291 20.41 -3.34 -6.55
CA PHE A 291 19.49 -4.22 -7.23
C PHE A 291 20.17 -4.91 -8.41
N ILE A 292 20.04 -6.23 -8.46
CA ILE A 292 20.48 -7.04 -9.60
C ILE A 292 19.25 -7.44 -10.39
N TYR A 293 19.35 -7.33 -11.72
CA TYR A 293 18.27 -7.65 -12.64
C TYR A 293 18.73 -8.69 -13.65
N ASN A 294 17.79 -9.52 -14.10
CA ASN A 294 18.03 -10.39 -15.25
C ASN A 294 18.03 -9.59 -16.58
N PRO A 295 18.39 -10.22 -17.71
CA PRO A 295 18.40 -9.55 -19.02
C PRO A 295 17.05 -8.98 -19.48
N PHE A 296 15.93 -9.44 -18.93
CA PHE A 296 14.58 -8.93 -19.21
C PHE A 296 14.18 -7.76 -18.29
N GLY A 297 15.10 -7.31 -17.44
CA GLY A 297 14.85 -6.23 -16.50
C GLY A 297 14.03 -6.65 -15.28
N ILE A 298 13.85 -7.93 -14.99
CA ILE A 298 13.17 -8.37 -13.76
C ILE A 298 14.19 -8.37 -12.61
N ARG A 299 13.86 -7.78 -11.46
CA ARG A 299 14.73 -7.77 -10.27
C ARG A 299 14.91 -9.21 -9.81
N VAL A 300 16.14 -9.66 -9.54
CA VAL A 300 16.44 -11.02 -9.07
C VAL A 300 17.14 -11.04 -7.72
N VAL A 301 17.80 -9.93 -7.35
CA VAL A 301 18.40 -9.74 -6.03
C VAL A 301 18.21 -8.31 -5.56
N LYS A 302 17.91 -8.13 -4.29
CA LYS A 302 18.03 -6.89 -3.52
C LYS A 302 19.14 -7.08 -2.49
N ILE A 303 20.02 -6.09 -2.39
CA ILE A 303 21.17 -6.12 -1.49
C ILE A 303 21.10 -4.86 -0.64
N GLU A 304 20.97 -5.03 0.66
CA GLU A 304 21.04 -3.96 1.64
C GLU A 304 22.41 -4.00 2.29
N LYS A 305 23.08 -2.85 2.32
CA LYS A 305 24.44 -2.70 2.86
C LYS A 305 24.36 -1.76 4.05
N PRO A 306 24.13 -2.30 5.26
CA PRO A 306 24.04 -1.50 6.48
C PRO A 306 25.23 -0.55 6.60
N ARG A 307 25.01 0.65 7.13
CA ARG A 307 26.08 1.62 7.38
C ARG A 307 26.13 1.94 8.86
N THR A 308 27.33 2.13 9.37
CA THR A 308 27.55 2.69 10.71
C THR A 308 28.53 3.84 10.59
N ALA A 309 28.15 5.03 11.06
CA ALA A 309 28.97 6.23 11.03
C ALA A 309 29.54 6.54 9.63
N GLY A 310 28.72 6.38 8.59
CA GLY A 310 29.06 6.70 7.20
C GLY A 310 29.91 5.64 6.48
N VAL A 311 30.17 4.49 7.10
CA VAL A 311 30.94 3.41 6.49
C VAL A 311 30.02 2.20 6.25
N PRO A 312 29.87 1.73 4.99
CA PRO A 312 29.20 0.47 4.70
C PRO A 312 29.86 -0.70 5.43
N SER A 313 29.03 -1.56 5.99
CA SER A 313 29.42 -2.79 6.66
C SER A 313 30.17 -3.71 5.68
N SER A 314 30.89 -4.68 6.25
CA SER A 314 31.59 -5.65 5.41
C SER A 314 30.57 -6.50 4.63
N PRO A 315 30.92 -7.06 3.45
CA PRO A 315 30.01 -7.91 2.69
C PRO A 315 29.42 -9.09 3.48
N ASP A 316 30.10 -9.48 4.56
CA ASP A 316 29.69 -10.54 5.49
C ASP A 316 28.49 -10.14 6.38
N GLU A 317 28.11 -8.87 6.36
CA GLU A 317 27.03 -8.26 7.15
C GLU A 317 25.95 -7.62 6.26
N TRP A 318 25.96 -7.92 4.95
CA TRP A 318 24.93 -7.44 4.02
C TRP A 318 23.73 -8.39 4.04
N ASN A 319 22.53 -7.83 3.89
CA ASN A 319 21.31 -8.60 3.74
C ASN A 319 20.99 -8.78 2.25
N TYR A 320 20.70 -10.00 1.83
CA TYR A 320 20.36 -10.31 0.45
C TYR A 320 18.95 -10.92 0.39
N THR A 321 18.07 -10.32 -0.41
CA THR A 321 16.79 -10.94 -0.77
C THR A 321 16.86 -11.42 -2.22
N TYR A 322 16.72 -12.72 -2.43
CA TYR A 322 16.64 -13.33 -3.75
C TYR A 322 15.20 -13.55 -4.17
N TYR A 323 14.90 -13.29 -5.43
CA TYR A 323 13.57 -13.43 -6.01
C TYR A 323 13.57 -14.52 -7.07
N ALA A 324 12.75 -15.55 -6.87
CA ALA A 324 12.53 -16.61 -7.84
C ALA A 324 11.23 -16.35 -8.62
N TYR A 325 11.29 -16.53 -9.94
CA TYR A 325 10.19 -16.24 -10.86
C TYR A 325 9.76 -17.48 -11.63
N ASP A 326 8.49 -17.49 -12.03
CA ASP A 326 8.01 -18.42 -13.04
C ASP A 326 8.49 -18.02 -14.46
N ALA A 327 8.11 -18.80 -15.46
CA ALA A 327 8.46 -18.53 -16.85
C ALA A 327 7.85 -17.23 -17.41
N ASN A 328 6.79 -16.71 -16.80
CA ASN A 328 6.11 -15.48 -17.21
C ASN A 328 6.63 -14.24 -16.46
N GLY A 329 7.57 -14.39 -15.53
CA GLY A 329 8.11 -13.29 -14.73
C GLY A 329 7.26 -12.92 -13.52
N GLN A 330 6.37 -13.80 -13.06
CA GLN A 330 5.65 -13.65 -11.79
C GLN A 330 6.53 -14.16 -10.64
N CYS A 331 6.70 -13.36 -9.59
CA CYS A 331 7.54 -13.74 -8.44
C CYS A 331 6.87 -14.88 -7.67
N MET A 332 7.49 -16.04 -7.58
CA MET A 332 6.96 -17.24 -6.94
C MET A 332 7.49 -17.44 -5.52
N ALA A 333 8.70 -16.98 -5.23
CA ALA A 333 9.28 -17.09 -3.90
C ALA A 333 10.34 -16.01 -3.65
N THR A 334 10.49 -15.65 -2.38
CA THR A 334 11.58 -14.81 -1.88
C THR A 334 12.44 -15.63 -0.92
N TYR A 335 13.74 -15.36 -0.92
CA TYR A 335 14.70 -16.02 -0.03
C TYR A 335 15.54 -14.97 0.66
N ASP A 336 15.65 -15.07 1.98
CA ASP A 336 16.58 -14.28 2.77
C ASP A 336 17.90 -15.04 2.84
N VAL A 337 18.98 -14.39 2.39
CA VAL A 337 20.29 -15.00 2.25
C VAL A 337 21.31 -14.18 3.02
N THR A 338 22.06 -14.87 3.88
CA THR A 338 23.20 -14.32 4.61
C THR A 338 24.45 -14.94 4.03
N MET A 339 25.40 -14.11 3.61
CA MET A 339 26.70 -14.58 3.13
C MET A 339 27.75 -14.08 4.10
N SER A 340 28.38 -14.96 4.88
CA SER A 340 29.44 -14.57 5.81
C SER A 340 30.57 -15.60 5.82
N THR A 341 31.75 -15.22 6.30
CA THR A 341 32.92 -16.11 6.34
C THR A 341 32.63 -17.42 7.10
N GLY A 342 32.39 -18.50 6.33
CA GLY A 342 32.14 -19.85 6.85
C GLY A 342 30.72 -20.10 7.37
N GLN A 343 29.78 -19.18 7.16
CA GLN A 343 28.37 -19.31 7.52
C GLN A 343 27.52 -18.65 6.41
N ASN A 344 27.33 -19.40 5.32
CA ASN A 344 26.46 -18.99 4.22
C ASN A 344 25.11 -19.66 4.41
N GLU A 345 24.04 -18.88 4.52
CA GLU A 345 22.70 -19.37 4.82
C GLU A 345 21.71 -18.86 3.77
N ALA A 346 20.78 -19.72 3.35
CA ALA A 346 19.60 -19.29 2.60
C ALA A 346 18.34 -19.88 3.24
N ILE A 347 17.40 -19.00 3.54
CA ILE A 347 16.09 -19.32 4.09
C ILE A 347 15.05 -18.97 3.04
N LEU A 348 14.16 -19.91 2.72
CA LEU A 348 12.94 -19.59 1.98
C LEU A 348 12.07 -18.71 2.88
N ALA A 349 11.87 -17.45 2.49
CA ALA A 349 11.14 -16.48 3.31
C ALA A 349 9.64 -16.54 3.00
N GLU A 350 9.29 -16.50 1.72
CA GLU A 350 7.91 -16.45 1.26
C GLU A 350 7.73 -17.31 0.00
N GLN A 351 6.62 -18.04 -0.07
CA GLN A 351 6.14 -18.66 -1.32
C GLN A 351 4.81 -18.06 -1.72
N HIS A 352 4.77 -17.35 -2.83
CA HIS A 352 3.58 -16.62 -3.26
C HIS A 352 2.49 -17.56 -3.80
N ILE A 353 1.25 -17.21 -3.51
CA ILE A 353 0.05 -17.89 -3.95
C ILE A 353 -0.69 -16.96 -4.92
N TYR A 354 -1.04 -17.47 -6.10
CA TYR A 354 -1.69 -16.70 -7.16
C TYR A 354 -3.04 -17.28 -7.57
N GLY A 355 -3.95 -16.38 -7.92
CA GLY A 355 -5.13 -16.62 -8.76
C GLY A 355 -4.96 -15.87 -10.09
N SER A 356 -5.84 -14.89 -10.36
CA SER A 356 -5.62 -13.90 -11.44
C SER A 356 -4.55 -12.86 -11.08
N SER A 357 -4.32 -12.66 -9.79
CA SER A 357 -3.30 -11.79 -9.18
C SER A 357 -2.73 -12.51 -7.95
N ARG A 358 -1.73 -11.90 -7.28
CA ARG A 358 -1.27 -12.42 -5.98
C ARG A 358 -2.45 -12.36 -5.00
N ILE A 359 -2.70 -13.47 -4.29
CA ILE A 359 -3.76 -13.57 -3.29
C ILE A 359 -3.20 -13.74 -1.87
N GLY A 360 -1.88 -13.98 -1.76
CA GLY A 360 -1.25 -14.32 -0.51
C GLY A 360 0.10 -15.00 -0.69
N MET A 361 0.62 -15.54 0.40
CA MET A 361 1.89 -16.27 0.45
C MET A 361 1.93 -17.24 1.63
N LEU A 362 2.77 -18.25 1.55
CA LEU A 362 3.18 -19.05 2.69
C LEU A 362 4.46 -18.45 3.26
N LYS A 363 4.46 -18.04 4.54
CA LYS A 363 5.66 -17.65 5.28
C LYS A 363 6.12 -18.86 6.09
N GLN A 364 7.07 -19.60 5.55
CA GLN A 364 7.66 -20.78 6.19
C GLN A 364 9.16 -20.58 6.14
N LYS A 365 9.79 -20.26 7.30
CA LYS A 365 11.24 -19.97 7.45
C LYS A 365 12.07 -21.26 7.27
N ASP A 366 11.93 -21.90 6.12
CA ASP A 366 12.62 -23.15 5.79
C ASP A 366 14.06 -22.84 5.39
N LEU A 367 14.99 -23.30 6.21
CA LEU A 367 16.41 -23.34 5.87
C LEU A 367 16.59 -24.26 4.65
N ILE A 368 17.18 -23.76 3.56
CA ILE A 368 17.44 -24.53 2.33
C ILE A 368 18.92 -24.73 2.04
N TYR A 369 19.79 -23.90 2.64
CA TYR A 369 21.23 -23.96 2.50
C TYR A 369 21.90 -23.46 3.79
N ASP A 370 22.91 -24.17 4.28
CA ASP A 370 23.75 -23.79 5.42
C ASP A 370 25.17 -24.35 5.23
N ASP A 371 26.09 -23.48 4.79
CA ASP A 371 27.47 -23.77 4.36
C ASP A 371 27.59 -25.04 3.46
N GLY A 372 26.51 -25.32 2.74
CA GLY A 372 26.30 -26.53 1.95
C GLY A 372 24.81 -26.86 1.86
N PRO A 373 24.42 -27.79 0.95
CA PRO A 373 23.04 -28.27 0.89
C PRO A 373 22.69 -28.97 2.20
N ILE A 374 21.55 -28.63 2.78
CA ILE A 374 21.05 -29.35 3.95
C ILE A 374 20.66 -30.76 3.49
N PRO A 375 21.24 -31.82 4.09
CA PRO A 375 20.86 -33.17 3.73
C PRO A 375 19.37 -33.37 4.03
N PRO A 376 18.61 -34.02 3.13
CA PRO A 376 17.20 -34.24 3.36
C PRO A 376 16.98 -35.00 4.68
N PRO A 377 15.86 -34.75 5.38
CA PRO A 377 15.56 -35.44 6.62
C PRO A 377 15.64 -36.96 6.41
N SER A 378 16.21 -37.68 7.38
CA SER A 378 16.38 -39.12 7.29
C SER A 378 15.05 -39.80 6.95
N SER A 379 15.09 -40.80 6.06
CA SER A 379 13.93 -41.40 5.38
C SER A 379 12.82 -41.97 6.29
N SER A 380 12.98 -41.96 7.61
CA SER A 380 11.91 -42.26 8.58
C SER A 380 10.88 -41.15 8.76
N MET A 381 11.13 -39.94 8.25
CA MET A 381 10.20 -38.78 8.34
C MET A 381 9.71 -38.26 6.97
N ALA A 382 10.13 -38.88 5.86
CA ALA A 382 9.91 -38.38 4.49
C ALA A 382 8.42 -38.29 4.05
N ASN A 383 7.47 -38.78 4.84
CA ASN A 383 6.03 -38.75 4.55
C ASN A 383 5.21 -37.94 5.55
N MET A 384 5.84 -37.23 6.50
CA MET A 384 5.11 -36.32 7.39
C MET A 384 5.02 -34.94 6.74
N TYR A 385 3.89 -34.66 6.11
CA TYR A 385 3.50 -33.29 5.78
C TYR A 385 3.03 -32.60 7.07
N SER A 386 3.91 -31.88 7.75
CA SER A 386 3.49 -30.94 8.80
C SER A 386 2.89 -29.71 8.13
N ASN A 387 1.58 -29.51 8.30
CA ASN A 387 0.93 -28.25 7.93
C ASN A 387 0.65 -27.51 9.24
N TRP A 388 1.44 -26.48 9.53
CA TRP A 388 1.16 -25.59 10.65
C TRP A 388 0.11 -24.57 10.20
N ALA A 389 -0.94 -24.41 11.00
CA ALA A 389 -1.89 -23.33 10.79
C ALA A 389 -1.25 -22.04 11.31
N GLY A 390 -1.46 -20.94 10.60
CA GLY A 390 -0.90 -19.64 10.91
C GLY A 390 0.35 -19.31 10.11
N GLU A 391 0.70 -20.05 9.06
CA GLU A 391 1.86 -19.75 8.17
C GLU A 391 1.41 -19.17 6.82
N ARG A 392 0.23 -19.55 6.33
CA ARG A 392 -0.33 -18.92 5.12
C ARG A 392 -0.84 -17.54 5.47
N ARG A 393 -0.62 -16.59 4.58
CA ARG A 393 -1.04 -15.19 4.64
C ARG A 393 -1.89 -14.92 3.41
N TYR A 394 -3.05 -14.29 3.58
CA TYR A 394 -3.94 -13.88 2.49
C TYR A 394 -4.06 -12.36 2.48
N GLU A 395 -3.92 -11.76 1.30
CA GLU A 395 -4.04 -10.33 1.06
C GLU A 395 -5.49 -9.95 0.78
N ILE A 396 -6.00 -8.95 1.49
CA ILE A 396 -7.31 -8.36 1.24
C ILE A 396 -7.09 -6.94 0.71
N ASN A 397 -7.40 -6.77 -0.58
CA ASN A 397 -7.09 -5.54 -1.31
C ASN A 397 -8.32 -4.66 -1.50
N ASN A 398 -8.12 -3.34 -1.55
CA ASN A 398 -9.16 -2.43 -2.02
C ASN A 398 -9.32 -2.45 -3.55
N TYR A 399 -10.24 -1.62 -4.04
CA TYR A 399 -10.57 -1.45 -5.45
C TYR A 399 -9.43 -0.85 -6.31
N LEU A 400 -8.38 -0.29 -5.69
CA LEU A 400 -7.16 0.18 -6.36
C LEU A 400 -6.05 -0.88 -6.38
N GLY A 401 -6.21 -1.96 -5.60
CA GLY A 401 -5.20 -3.00 -5.42
C GLY A 401 -4.25 -2.75 -4.26
N ASN A 402 -4.51 -1.76 -3.38
CA ASN A 402 -3.74 -1.59 -2.15
C ASN A 402 -4.05 -2.74 -1.19
N VAL A 403 -3.03 -3.28 -0.52
CA VAL A 403 -3.23 -4.29 0.53
C VAL A 403 -3.68 -3.59 1.82
N ASN A 404 -4.95 -3.72 2.19
CA ASN A 404 -5.47 -3.07 3.40
C ASN A 404 -5.50 -3.99 4.62
N ALA A 405 -5.54 -5.31 4.42
CA ALA A 405 -5.44 -6.28 5.51
C ALA A 405 -4.75 -7.56 5.05
N VAL A 406 -4.02 -8.20 5.97
CA VAL A 406 -3.40 -9.51 5.77
C VAL A 406 -3.84 -10.47 6.87
N LEU A 407 -4.36 -11.62 6.45
CA LEU A 407 -4.95 -12.63 7.33
C LEU A 407 -4.14 -13.92 7.32
N THR A 408 -4.08 -14.64 8.43
CA THR A 408 -3.55 -16.00 8.41
C THR A 408 -4.58 -17.03 7.94
N ASP A 409 -4.18 -18.28 7.67
CA ASP A 409 -5.12 -19.40 7.50
C ASP A 409 -5.78 -19.89 8.80
N ARG A 410 -5.74 -19.09 9.87
CA ARG A 410 -6.45 -19.34 11.13
C ARG A 410 -7.65 -18.41 11.27
N LYS A 411 -8.71 -18.98 11.82
CA LYS A 411 -9.83 -18.25 12.42
C LYS A 411 -10.05 -18.76 13.84
N ILE A 412 -10.40 -17.86 14.76
CA ILE A 412 -10.55 -18.14 16.18
C ILE A 412 -12.04 -18.07 16.55
N PRO A 413 -12.56 -19.03 17.32
CA PRO A 413 -13.93 -18.97 17.80
C PRO A 413 -14.10 -17.85 18.82
N THR A 414 -15.18 -17.07 18.73
CA THR A 414 -15.43 -15.92 19.63
C THR A 414 -16.10 -16.31 20.96
N SER A 415 -16.45 -17.59 21.14
CA SER A 415 -17.16 -18.10 22.32
C SER A 415 -16.57 -19.40 22.84
N THR A 416 -16.64 -19.60 24.16
CA THR A 416 -16.23 -20.83 24.85
C THR A 416 -17.38 -21.85 24.86
N GLY A 417 -17.55 -22.61 23.78
CA GLY A 417 -18.64 -23.57 23.61
C GLY A 417 -18.56 -24.30 22.28
N VAL A 418 -19.69 -24.79 21.73
CA VAL A 418 -19.74 -25.15 20.31
C VAL A 418 -19.61 -23.86 19.51
N PRO A 419 -18.50 -23.64 18.78
CA PRO A 419 -18.30 -22.37 18.12
C PRO A 419 -19.31 -22.17 17.00
N THR A 420 -20.00 -21.03 17.03
CA THR A 420 -20.94 -20.61 15.98
C THR A 420 -20.48 -19.36 15.25
N LEU A 421 -19.45 -18.69 15.76
CA LEU A 421 -18.91 -17.45 15.23
C LEU A 421 -17.38 -17.48 15.30
N PHE A 422 -16.74 -16.98 14.24
CA PHE A 422 -15.30 -17.00 14.08
C PHE A 422 -14.79 -15.63 13.63
N GLU A 423 -13.58 -15.27 14.06
CA GLU A 423 -12.82 -14.10 13.61
C GLU A 423 -11.55 -14.56 12.91
N ALA A 424 -11.18 -13.92 11.82
CA ALA A 424 -9.91 -14.16 11.16
C ALA A 424 -8.77 -13.65 12.05
N VAL A 425 -7.62 -14.33 12.01
CA VAL A 425 -6.40 -13.81 12.66
C VAL A 425 -5.73 -12.84 11.68
N VAL A 426 -5.89 -11.54 11.95
CA VAL A 426 -5.24 -10.45 11.23
C VAL A 426 -3.79 -10.30 11.70
N VAL A 427 -2.85 -10.14 10.77
CA VAL A 427 -1.41 -9.90 11.07
C VAL A 427 -0.93 -8.52 10.60
N HIS A 428 -1.70 -7.86 9.73
CA HIS A 428 -1.41 -6.51 9.26
C HIS A 428 -2.71 -5.87 8.82
N ALA A 429 -2.90 -4.59 9.14
CA ALA A 429 -3.95 -3.77 8.56
C ALA A 429 -3.44 -2.35 8.40
N THR A 430 -3.76 -1.72 7.27
CA THR A 430 -3.20 -0.41 6.95
C THR A 430 -4.14 0.35 6.01
N ASP A 431 -4.15 1.67 6.12
CA ASP A 431 -4.87 2.58 5.23
C ASP A 431 -3.93 3.58 4.60
N TYR A 432 -4.30 4.09 3.43
CA TYR A 432 -3.41 4.91 2.60
C TYR A 432 -4.07 6.21 2.20
N PHE A 433 -3.32 7.30 2.31
CA PHE A 433 -3.65 8.54 1.64
C PHE A 433 -3.70 8.36 0.13
N THR A 434 -4.32 9.34 -0.51
CA THR A 434 -4.18 9.50 -1.96
C THR A 434 -2.69 9.60 -2.30
N PHE A 435 -2.27 8.89 -3.35
CA PHE A 435 -0.86 8.68 -3.76
C PHE A 435 0.00 7.75 -2.88
N GLY A 436 -0.58 7.05 -1.91
CA GLY A 436 -0.02 5.81 -1.37
C GLY A 436 0.84 5.94 -0.11
N MET A 437 0.97 7.13 0.46
CA MET A 437 1.51 7.26 1.81
C MET A 437 0.58 6.57 2.81
N VAL A 438 1.14 5.85 3.77
CA VAL A 438 0.39 5.25 4.88
C VAL A 438 -0.21 6.37 5.74
N MET A 439 -1.49 6.25 6.10
CA MET A 439 -2.15 7.21 6.98
C MET A 439 -1.66 7.03 8.43
N PRO A 440 -1.22 8.11 9.10
CA PRO A 440 -0.88 8.10 10.53
C PRO A 440 -2.00 7.48 11.37
N ASP A 441 -1.62 6.70 12.40
CA ASP A 441 -2.53 5.98 13.31
C ASP A 441 -3.55 5.04 12.63
N ARG A 442 -3.38 4.79 11.33
CA ARG A 442 -4.16 3.82 10.55
C ARG A 442 -3.25 2.76 9.94
N ASP A 443 -2.19 2.41 10.67
CA ASP A 443 -1.28 1.30 10.38
C ASP A 443 -1.12 0.44 11.63
N LEU A 444 -1.47 -0.84 11.53
CA LEU A 444 -1.52 -1.76 12.64
C LEU A 444 -0.71 -3.02 12.30
N PRO A 445 0.54 -3.11 12.79
CA PRO A 445 1.24 -4.38 12.79
C PRO A 445 0.61 -5.28 13.86
N PHE A 446 0.11 -6.44 13.43
CA PHE A 446 -0.44 -7.46 14.33
C PHE A 446 0.38 -8.75 14.31
N ASP A 447 1.51 -8.79 13.59
CA ASP A 447 2.33 -9.99 13.52
C ASP A 447 3.02 -10.22 14.88
N PRO A 448 2.71 -11.33 15.59
CA PRO A 448 3.32 -11.62 16.89
C PRO A 448 4.84 -11.84 16.81
N ASP A 449 5.37 -12.12 15.62
CA ASP A 449 6.81 -12.30 15.39
C ASP A 449 7.52 -10.96 15.13
N GLY A 450 6.79 -9.84 15.08
CA GLY A 450 7.33 -8.49 14.86
C GLY A 450 7.85 -8.25 13.44
N GLU A 451 7.54 -9.14 12.51
CA GLU A 451 7.95 -9.05 11.10
C GLU A 451 7.04 -8.09 10.34
N GLU A 452 7.62 -7.08 9.69
CA GLU A 452 6.87 -6.18 8.81
C GLU A 452 6.37 -6.93 7.57
N TYR A 453 5.16 -6.59 7.15
CA TYR A 453 4.59 -7.14 5.93
C TYR A 453 5.13 -6.40 4.70
N ARG A 454 5.55 -7.16 3.69
CA ARG A 454 6.37 -6.65 2.59
C ARG A 454 5.59 -5.85 1.52
N TYR A 455 4.29 -6.08 1.36
CA TYR A 455 3.53 -5.50 0.24
C TYR A 455 2.47 -4.51 0.72
N ALA A 456 2.18 -3.49 -0.06
CA ALA A 456 1.29 -2.43 0.40
C ALA A 456 0.58 -1.72 -0.77
N TYR A 457 0.98 -0.50 -1.10
CA TYR A 457 0.31 0.34 -2.09
C TYR A 457 0.35 -0.29 -3.49
N ASN A 458 -0.80 -0.37 -4.16
CA ASN A 458 -1.00 -1.09 -5.44
C ASN A 458 -0.43 -2.52 -5.47
N GLY A 459 -0.31 -3.18 -4.31
CA GLY A 459 0.28 -4.51 -4.18
C GLY A 459 1.79 -4.56 -4.42
N MET A 460 2.45 -3.41 -4.48
CA MET A 460 3.88 -3.28 -4.67
C MET A 460 4.65 -3.60 -3.39
N GLU A 461 5.90 -4.03 -3.57
CA GLU A 461 6.83 -4.29 -2.48
C GLU A 461 7.32 -2.98 -1.87
N GLN A 462 7.32 -2.88 -0.55
CA GLN A 462 7.93 -1.79 0.20
C GLN A 462 9.45 -1.91 0.23
N ASP A 463 10.14 -0.80 0.00
CA ASP A 463 11.60 -0.68 0.18
C ASP A 463 11.88 0.30 1.33
N ASN A 464 11.52 -0.10 2.54
CA ASN A 464 11.61 0.72 3.75
C ASN A 464 13.04 1.23 4.02
N GLU A 465 14.04 0.49 3.56
CA GLU A 465 15.46 0.86 3.65
C GLU A 465 15.83 2.12 2.84
N VAL A 466 14.96 2.55 1.91
CA VAL A 466 15.24 3.71 1.04
C VAL A 466 14.71 5.02 1.61
N SER A 467 13.53 5.05 2.21
CA SER A 467 12.95 6.32 2.70
C SER A 467 12.07 6.15 3.92
N GLY A 468 12.26 5.07 4.67
CA GLY A 468 11.44 4.70 5.83
C GLY A 468 10.17 3.94 5.45
N ASN A 469 9.45 3.49 6.48
CA ASN A 469 8.29 2.63 6.35
C ASN A 469 7.16 3.29 5.53
N GLY A 470 6.63 2.59 4.53
CA GLY A 470 5.49 3.06 3.72
C GLY A 470 5.81 4.19 2.73
N ASN A 471 7.09 4.52 2.56
CA ASN A 471 7.51 5.70 1.79
C ASN A 471 8.16 5.41 0.45
N SER A 472 8.50 4.14 0.21
CA SER A 472 9.10 3.69 -1.04
C SER A 472 8.54 2.35 -1.46
N TYR A 473 8.28 2.22 -2.76
CA TYR A 473 7.73 1.04 -3.38
C TYR A 473 8.49 0.68 -4.67
N THR A 474 8.74 -0.61 -4.87
CA THR A 474 9.29 -1.09 -6.14
C THR A 474 8.20 -1.31 -7.18
N THR A 475 8.35 -0.70 -8.36
CA THR A 475 7.53 -1.12 -9.52
C THR A 475 8.14 -2.34 -10.21
N GLY A 476 7.40 -3.45 -10.20
CA GLY A 476 7.86 -4.72 -10.77
C GLY A 476 8.02 -4.71 -12.29
N SER A 477 7.40 -3.77 -13.01
CA SER A 477 7.16 -3.98 -14.46
C SER A 477 7.43 -2.80 -15.39
N VAL A 478 7.67 -1.57 -14.91
CA VAL A 478 7.97 -0.43 -15.80
C VAL A 478 8.82 0.58 -15.04
N SER A 479 10.10 0.75 -15.44
CA SER A 479 11.06 1.87 -15.23
C SER A 479 10.87 2.97 -14.15
N LYS A 480 10.03 2.81 -13.13
CA LYS A 480 9.70 3.82 -12.14
C LYS A 480 10.07 3.27 -10.76
N TYR A 481 11.04 3.87 -10.10
CA TYR A 481 11.17 3.70 -8.67
C TYR A 481 10.16 4.66 -8.03
N HIS A 482 9.37 4.20 -7.06
CA HIS A 482 8.21 4.96 -6.56
C HIS A 482 8.48 5.38 -5.11
N LEU A 483 8.87 6.63 -4.91
CA LEU A 483 8.99 7.21 -3.57
C LEU A 483 7.66 7.88 -3.27
N SER A 484 6.80 7.36 -2.40
CA SER A 484 5.45 7.93 -2.18
C SER A 484 5.50 9.36 -1.62
N LYS A 485 6.56 9.74 -0.90
CA LYS A 485 6.83 11.15 -0.53
C LYS A 485 6.99 12.07 -1.76
N ILE A 486 7.48 11.52 -2.87
CA ILE A 486 7.81 12.22 -4.12
C ILE A 486 6.81 11.87 -5.25
N GLN A 487 6.04 10.78 -5.14
CA GLN A 487 5.22 10.26 -6.23
C GLN A 487 4.07 11.19 -6.60
N GLU A 488 3.69 12.10 -5.70
CA GLU A 488 2.82 13.22 -6.02
C GLU A 488 3.27 14.04 -7.26
N ILE A 489 4.48 13.79 -7.80
CA ILE A 489 5.11 14.55 -8.87
C ILE A 489 5.17 13.80 -10.24
N ILE A 490 4.87 12.49 -10.35
CA ILE A 490 5.33 11.67 -11.50
C ILE A 490 4.22 11.06 -12.42
N ASP A 491 2.95 11.44 -12.26
CA ASP A 491 1.87 10.99 -13.17
C ASP A 491 1.31 12.07 -14.11
#